data_AF-A0A6I4IWR0-F1
#
_entry.id   AF-A0A6I4IWR0-F1
#
_cell.length_a   1.000
_cell.length_b   1.000
_cell.length_c   1.000
_cell.angle_alpha   90.00
_cell.angle_beta   90.00
_cell.angle_gamma   90.00
#
_symmetry.space_group_name_H-M   'P 1'
#
loop_
_entity.id
_entity.type
_entity.pdbx_description
1 polymer ?
#
loop_
_entity_poly.entity_id
_entity_poly.type
_entity_poly.pdbx_seq_one_letter_code
_entity_poly.pdbx_strand_id
1 'polypeptide(L)'
;MKAKLLLAALAACSSALGFEVQAATVIGAKTIRITGPASDYLQIAEVVANDYNGINIAPTASTSAFSNYPHPNPVYYGPQNLIDGVVNDPDDLYHSAGTGAGEFAQLTFAAPQNLSSLTLFGRVVLATGRNIYNVEIRNAANGLLYSGTLDARMAPATVAFDLPAPGVPEPATWAMILGGFACLGTALRRRKTNLAHA
;
A
#
# COMPACT_ATOMS: atom_id res chain seq x y z
N MET A 1 -4.57 -27.05 63.77
CA MET A 1 -3.53 -26.88 62.71
C MET A 1 -4.18 -27.09 61.36
N LYS A 2 -4.23 -26.05 60.50
CA LYS A 2 -3.97 -26.11 59.04
C LYS A 2 -4.34 -24.78 58.35
N ALA A 3 -3.28 -24.14 57.85
CA ALA A 3 -3.10 -23.22 56.74
C ALA A 3 -4.17 -22.15 56.39
N LYS A 4 -3.77 -20.89 56.61
CA LYS A 4 -4.18 -19.71 55.81
C LYS A 4 -3.68 -19.87 54.37
N LEU A 5 -4.52 -19.68 53.37
CA LEU A 5 -4.11 -19.46 51.99
C LEU A 5 -4.43 -18.02 51.60
N LEU A 6 -3.40 -17.19 51.48
CA LEU A 6 -3.45 -15.89 50.81
C LEU A 6 -3.41 -16.15 49.30
N LEU A 7 -4.40 -15.66 48.56
CA LEU A 7 -4.35 -15.59 47.11
C LEU A 7 -4.16 -14.12 46.71
N ALA A 8 -2.93 -13.77 46.34
CA ALA A 8 -2.61 -12.51 45.68
C ALA A 8 -2.97 -12.65 44.20
N ALA A 9 -3.95 -11.89 43.73
CA ALA A 9 -4.26 -11.80 42.30
C ALA A 9 -3.23 -10.89 41.63
N LEU A 10 -2.37 -11.50 40.82
CA LEU A 10 -1.42 -10.85 39.93
C LEU A 10 -2.21 -10.16 38.80
N ALA A 11 -2.24 -8.83 38.79
CA ALA A 11 -2.74 -8.06 37.66
C ALA A 11 -1.78 -8.23 36.48
N ALA A 12 -2.10 -9.13 35.56
CA ALA A 12 -1.42 -9.22 34.28
C ALA A 12 -1.78 -7.98 33.45
N CYS A 13 -0.84 -7.04 33.38
CA CYS A 13 -0.88 -5.93 32.44
C CYS A 13 -0.79 -6.53 31.02
N SER A 14 -1.92 -6.62 30.35
CA SER A 14 -2.01 -6.99 28.95
C SER A 14 -1.49 -5.84 28.09
N SER A 15 -0.16 -5.78 27.91
CA SER A 15 0.41 -5.04 26.79
C SER A 15 0.10 -5.82 25.52
N ALA A 16 -1.01 -5.47 24.89
CA ALA A 16 -1.29 -5.86 23.52
C ALA A 16 -0.10 -5.39 22.67
N LEU A 17 0.62 -6.33 22.08
CA LEU A 17 1.55 -6.07 20.99
C LEU A 17 0.69 -5.64 19.80
N GLY A 18 0.37 -4.34 19.74
CA GLY A 18 -0.13 -3.73 18.52
C GLY A 18 1.01 -3.78 17.51
N PHE A 19 0.88 -4.64 16.50
CA PHE A 19 1.69 -4.51 15.31
C PHE A 19 1.29 -3.20 14.65
N GLU A 20 2.17 -2.20 14.66
CA GLU A 20 2.00 -1.04 13.79
C GLU A 20 2.17 -1.55 12.35
N VAL A 21 1.08 -1.52 11.58
CA VAL A 21 1.18 -1.66 10.14
C VAL A 21 1.95 -0.44 9.66
N GLN A 22 3.22 -0.65 9.30
CA GLN A 22 4.03 0.41 8.72
C GLN A 22 3.28 0.98 7.52
N ALA A 23 2.88 2.24 7.63
CA ALA A 23 2.24 2.95 6.54
C ALA A 23 3.13 2.89 5.29
N ALA A 24 2.60 2.30 4.23
CA ALA A 24 3.29 2.24 2.95
C ALA A 24 2.94 3.47 2.11
N THR A 25 3.96 4.20 1.67
CA THR A 25 3.82 5.27 0.68
C THR A 25 4.21 4.71 -0.69
N VAL A 26 3.29 4.75 -1.65
CA VAL A 26 3.50 4.21 -3.00
C VAL A 26 3.66 5.35 -4.01
N ILE A 27 4.91 5.71 -4.27
CA ILE A 27 5.31 6.76 -5.21
C ILE A 27 6.13 6.16 -6.35
N GLY A 28 5.76 6.47 -7.59
CA GLY A 28 6.44 5.98 -8.79
C GLY A 28 6.21 4.49 -9.08
N ALA A 29 5.03 3.94 -8.75
CA ALA A 29 4.60 2.61 -9.13
C ALA A 29 4.58 2.44 -10.66
N LYS A 30 5.29 1.43 -11.16
CA LYS A 30 5.36 1.06 -12.58
C LYS A 30 4.60 -0.23 -12.86
N THR A 31 4.67 -1.19 -11.94
CA THR A 31 3.98 -2.47 -12.06
C THR A 31 3.22 -2.80 -10.78
N ILE A 32 2.08 -3.46 -10.96
CA ILE A 32 1.32 -4.13 -9.90
C ILE A 32 1.23 -5.59 -10.31
N ARG A 33 1.88 -6.47 -9.56
CA ARG A 33 1.84 -7.92 -9.76
C ARG A 33 0.95 -8.54 -8.70
N ILE A 34 0.05 -9.41 -9.14
CA ILE A 34 -0.90 -10.11 -8.30
C ILE A 34 -0.70 -11.60 -8.49
N THR A 35 -0.55 -12.34 -7.40
CA THR A 35 -0.48 -13.81 -7.39
C THR A 35 -1.52 -14.39 -6.46
N GLY A 36 -1.92 -15.63 -6.71
CA GLY A 36 -2.83 -16.37 -5.83
C GLY A 36 -2.08 -17.13 -4.73
N PRO A 37 -2.80 -17.78 -3.79
CA PRO A 37 -2.22 -18.81 -2.95
C PRO A 37 -1.71 -19.97 -3.81
N ALA A 38 -0.61 -20.60 -3.40
CA ALA A 38 0.22 -21.52 -4.19
C ALA A 38 -0.43 -22.81 -4.73
N SER A 39 -1.73 -23.00 -4.55
CA SER A 39 -2.42 -24.28 -4.82
C SER A 39 -3.80 -24.13 -5.47
N ASP A 40 -4.15 -22.97 -6.02
CA ASP A 40 -5.44 -22.80 -6.70
C ASP A 40 -5.33 -21.81 -7.88
N TYR A 41 -6.38 -21.74 -8.68
CA TYR A 41 -6.47 -20.80 -9.79
C TYR A 41 -6.47 -19.35 -9.28
N LEU A 42 -5.71 -18.51 -9.98
CA LEU A 42 -5.80 -17.07 -9.79
C LEU A 42 -6.98 -16.54 -10.60
N GLN A 43 -7.94 -15.96 -9.89
CA GLN A 43 -9.14 -15.37 -10.49
C GLN A 43 -9.34 -13.96 -9.94
N ILE A 44 -9.42 -12.96 -10.81
CA ILE A 44 -9.54 -11.55 -10.41
C ILE A 44 -10.57 -10.91 -11.33
N ALA A 45 -11.64 -10.37 -10.77
CA ALA A 45 -12.70 -9.72 -11.54
C ALA A 45 -12.31 -8.31 -11.98
N GLU A 46 -11.65 -7.54 -11.11
CA GLU A 46 -11.26 -6.16 -11.42
C GLU A 46 -10.17 -5.67 -10.47
N VAL A 47 -9.34 -4.78 -10.97
CA VAL A 47 -8.29 -4.06 -10.25
C VAL A 47 -8.56 -2.56 -10.34
N VAL A 48 -8.82 -1.93 -9.21
CA VAL A 48 -8.95 -0.47 -9.12
C VAL A 48 -7.71 0.08 -8.41
N ALA A 49 -6.95 0.94 -9.10
CA ALA A 49 -5.78 1.60 -8.54
C ALA A 49 -6.01 3.10 -8.60
N ASN A 50 -6.22 3.75 -7.45
CA ASN A 50 -6.49 5.19 -7.42
C ASN A 50 -5.21 5.98 -7.18
N ASP A 51 -5.10 7.14 -7.83
CA ASP A 51 -4.09 8.14 -7.51
C ASP A 51 -4.49 8.99 -6.29
N TYR A 52 -3.64 9.92 -5.88
CA TYR A 52 -3.95 10.83 -4.76
C TYR A 52 -5.03 11.88 -5.07
N ASN A 53 -5.52 11.95 -6.30
CA ASN A 53 -6.70 12.73 -6.68
C ASN A 53 -7.99 11.88 -6.66
N GLY A 54 -7.90 10.59 -6.29
CA GLY A 54 -9.03 9.67 -6.28
C GLY A 54 -9.43 9.15 -7.66
N ILE A 55 -8.58 9.31 -8.67
CA ILE A 55 -8.86 8.86 -10.04
C ILE A 55 -8.37 7.42 -10.19
N ASN A 56 -9.23 6.52 -10.67
CA ASN A 56 -8.81 5.17 -11.05
C ASN A 56 -7.93 5.23 -12.30
N ILE A 57 -6.66 4.93 -12.13
CA ILE A 57 -5.66 4.93 -13.19
C ILE A 57 -5.36 3.52 -13.73
N ALA A 58 -5.94 2.46 -13.15
CA ALA A 58 -5.75 1.10 -13.62
C ALA A 58 -6.10 0.91 -15.12
N PRO A 59 -7.17 1.52 -15.67
CA PRO A 59 -7.49 1.43 -17.10
C PRO A 59 -6.44 2.04 -18.04
N THR A 60 -5.49 2.81 -17.53
CA THR A 60 -4.38 3.36 -18.31
C THR A 60 -3.19 2.40 -18.44
N ALA A 61 -3.20 1.27 -17.71
CA ALA A 61 -2.17 0.26 -17.75
C ALA A 61 -2.40 -0.72 -18.91
N SER A 62 -1.31 -1.31 -19.41
CA SER A 62 -1.39 -2.56 -20.17
C SER A 62 -1.41 -3.74 -19.21
N THR A 63 -2.14 -4.81 -19.54
CA THR A 63 -2.21 -6.02 -18.72
C THR A 63 -1.49 -7.20 -19.34
N SER A 64 -0.96 -8.08 -18.50
CA SER A 64 -0.37 -9.36 -18.90
C SER A 64 -0.57 -10.40 -17.80
N ALA A 65 -0.38 -11.66 -18.14
CA ALA A 65 -0.51 -12.78 -17.21
C ALA A 65 0.47 -13.90 -17.57
N PHE A 66 0.70 -14.80 -16.61
CA PHE A 66 1.50 -16.01 -16.87
C PHE A 66 0.79 -16.95 -17.85
N SER A 67 -0.50 -17.18 -17.62
CA SER A 67 -1.34 -18.06 -18.42
C SER A 67 -2.79 -17.61 -18.35
N ASN A 68 -3.60 -17.95 -19.37
CA ASN A 68 -5.03 -17.64 -19.39
C ASN A 68 -5.82 -18.93 -19.61
N TYR A 69 -6.89 -19.12 -18.84
CA TYR A 69 -7.77 -20.26 -19.02
C TYR A 69 -8.36 -20.23 -20.45
N PRO A 70 -8.27 -21.33 -21.21
CA PRO A 70 -8.74 -21.35 -22.59
C PRO A 70 -10.27 -21.23 -22.63
N HIS A 71 -10.78 -20.27 -23.41
CA HIS A 71 -12.20 -20.07 -23.61
C HIS A 71 -12.52 -19.84 -25.11
N PRO A 72 -13.63 -20.37 -25.66
CA PRO A 72 -13.99 -20.19 -27.07
C PRO A 72 -14.13 -18.73 -27.51
N ASN A 73 -14.62 -17.87 -26.60
CA ASN A 73 -14.60 -16.43 -26.78
C ASN A 73 -13.37 -15.84 -26.06
N PRO A 74 -12.40 -15.25 -26.77
CA PRO A 74 -11.15 -14.75 -26.21
C PRO A 74 -11.29 -13.50 -25.34
N VAL A 75 -12.48 -12.88 -25.30
CA VAL A 75 -12.78 -11.76 -24.41
C VAL A 75 -12.86 -12.22 -22.96
N TYR A 76 -13.29 -13.47 -22.70
CA TYR A 76 -13.38 -14.00 -21.34
C TYR A 76 -12.04 -14.54 -20.85
N TYR A 77 -11.83 -14.46 -19.54
CA TYR A 77 -10.67 -15.06 -18.86
C TYR A 77 -9.31 -14.47 -19.21
N GLY A 78 -9.28 -13.43 -20.05
CA GLY A 78 -8.07 -12.73 -20.43
C GLY A 78 -7.64 -11.67 -19.41
N PRO A 79 -6.37 -11.24 -19.44
CA PRO A 79 -5.84 -10.25 -18.52
C PRO A 79 -6.42 -8.85 -18.78
N GLN A 80 -7.03 -8.59 -19.93
CA GLN A 80 -7.71 -7.31 -20.19
C GLN A 80 -8.89 -7.07 -19.23
N ASN A 81 -9.49 -8.14 -18.71
CA ASN A 81 -10.63 -8.07 -17.78
C ASN A 81 -10.21 -7.67 -16.37
N LEU A 82 -8.92 -7.41 -16.13
CA LEU A 82 -8.47 -6.86 -14.84
C LEU A 82 -8.83 -5.37 -14.68
N ILE A 83 -9.17 -4.68 -15.77
CA ILE A 83 -9.25 -3.21 -15.81
C ILE A 83 -10.38 -2.69 -16.73
N ASP A 84 -11.37 -3.52 -17.02
CA ASP A 84 -12.47 -3.18 -17.93
C ASP A 84 -13.68 -2.57 -17.22
N GLY A 85 -13.66 -2.54 -15.88
CA GLY A 85 -14.72 -1.98 -15.04
C GLY A 85 -15.87 -2.95 -14.76
N VAL A 86 -15.76 -4.23 -15.11
CA VAL A 86 -16.80 -5.25 -14.88
C VAL A 86 -16.46 -6.06 -13.63
N VAL A 87 -17.27 -5.96 -12.58
CA VAL A 87 -16.96 -6.57 -11.26
C VAL A 87 -17.86 -7.73 -10.84
N ASN A 88 -18.96 -7.97 -11.56
CA ASN A 88 -20.04 -8.89 -11.13
C ASN A 88 -20.41 -9.95 -12.17
N ASP A 89 -19.63 -10.09 -13.24
CA ASP A 89 -19.85 -11.12 -14.24
C ASP A 89 -18.98 -12.36 -13.91
N PRO A 90 -19.56 -13.56 -13.80
CA PRO A 90 -18.81 -14.76 -13.46
C PRO A 90 -17.86 -15.24 -14.58
N ASP A 91 -18.00 -14.73 -15.80
CA ASP A 91 -17.21 -15.06 -16.98
C ASP A 91 -16.31 -13.90 -17.41
N ASP A 92 -16.68 -12.66 -17.08
CA ASP A 92 -15.85 -11.46 -17.27
C ASP A 92 -14.91 -11.23 -16.08
N LEU A 93 -13.81 -11.98 -16.05
CA LEU A 93 -12.74 -11.90 -15.06
C LEU A 93 -11.46 -12.44 -15.66
N TYR A 94 -10.30 -12.12 -15.11
CA TYR A 94 -9.07 -12.86 -15.41
C TYR A 94 -9.08 -14.23 -14.72
N HIS A 95 -8.72 -15.29 -15.45
CA HIS A 95 -8.60 -16.66 -14.92
C HIS A 95 -7.29 -17.30 -15.40
N SER A 96 -6.44 -17.75 -14.48
CA SER A 96 -5.23 -18.48 -14.85
C SER A 96 -5.54 -19.85 -15.47
N ALA A 97 -4.67 -20.36 -16.35
CA ALA A 97 -4.80 -21.72 -16.88
C ALA A 97 -4.30 -22.79 -15.89
N GLY A 98 -3.33 -22.43 -15.03
CA GLY A 98 -2.78 -23.30 -13.98
C GLY A 98 -3.15 -22.85 -12.57
N THR A 99 -2.65 -23.61 -11.59
CA THR A 99 -2.89 -23.41 -10.14
C THR A 99 -1.61 -23.27 -9.33
N GLY A 100 -0.46 -23.07 -10.00
CA GLY A 100 0.85 -23.06 -9.36
C GLY A 100 1.21 -21.69 -8.78
N ALA A 101 2.17 -21.67 -7.85
CA ALA A 101 2.72 -20.44 -7.27
C ALA A 101 3.35 -19.47 -8.30
N GLY A 102 3.57 -19.92 -9.55
CA GLY A 102 4.05 -19.09 -10.66
C GLY A 102 2.96 -18.33 -11.40
N GLU A 103 1.68 -18.61 -11.14
CA GLU A 103 0.57 -17.90 -11.78
C GLU A 103 0.52 -16.45 -11.30
N PHE A 104 0.51 -15.52 -12.24
CA PHE A 104 0.40 -14.10 -11.94
C PHE A 104 -0.45 -13.37 -12.96
N ALA A 105 -1.05 -12.29 -12.50
CA ALA A 105 -1.61 -11.21 -13.30
C ALA A 105 -0.80 -9.95 -13.05
N GLN A 106 -0.60 -9.10 -14.06
CA GLN A 106 0.20 -7.89 -13.93
C GLN A 106 -0.41 -6.71 -14.68
N LEU A 107 -0.47 -5.56 -14.01
CA LEU A 107 -0.68 -4.26 -14.63
C LEU A 107 0.69 -3.59 -14.82
N THR A 108 0.89 -2.98 -15.97
CA THR A 108 2.10 -2.18 -16.29
C THR A 108 1.68 -0.82 -16.79
N PHE A 109 1.95 0.22 -16.00
CA PHE A 109 1.63 1.60 -16.38
C PHE A 109 2.60 2.12 -17.45
N ALA A 110 2.13 2.96 -18.37
CA ALA A 110 2.99 3.57 -19.39
C ALA A 110 4.08 4.47 -18.77
N ALA A 111 3.72 5.23 -17.73
CA ALA A 111 4.63 6.04 -16.91
C ALA A 111 4.45 5.69 -15.41
N PRO A 112 5.46 5.93 -14.55
CA PRO A 112 5.32 5.74 -13.10
C PRO A 112 4.15 6.54 -12.50
N GLN A 113 3.46 5.93 -11.54
CA GLN A 113 2.21 6.44 -10.95
C GLN A 113 2.34 6.56 -9.43
N ASN A 114 1.63 7.51 -8.85
CA ASN A 114 1.54 7.67 -7.41
C ASN A 114 0.19 7.12 -6.96
N LEU A 115 0.18 6.08 -6.14
CA LEU A 115 -1.04 5.39 -5.75
C LEU A 115 -1.46 5.81 -4.34
N SER A 116 -2.74 6.09 -4.17
CA SER A 116 -3.38 6.31 -2.87
C SER A 116 -4.09 5.05 -2.36
N SER A 117 -4.51 4.16 -3.26
CA SER A 117 -5.13 2.90 -2.89
C SER A 117 -5.08 1.87 -4.02
N LEU A 118 -5.23 0.61 -3.62
CA LEU A 118 -5.46 -0.52 -4.50
C LEU A 118 -6.64 -1.32 -3.97
N THR A 119 -7.61 -1.63 -4.84
CA THR A 119 -8.75 -2.49 -4.54
C THR A 119 -8.78 -3.66 -5.52
N LEU A 120 -8.95 -4.87 -4.99
CA LEU A 120 -9.13 -6.08 -5.78
C LEU A 120 -10.54 -6.63 -5.61
N PHE A 121 -11.20 -6.89 -6.73
CA PHE A 121 -12.47 -7.59 -6.80
C PHE A 121 -12.18 -9.04 -7.17
N GLY A 122 -12.70 -9.95 -6.35
CA GLY A 122 -12.65 -11.38 -6.64
C GLY A 122 -13.91 -11.87 -7.33
N ARG A 123 -13.96 -13.18 -7.60
CA ARG A 123 -15.14 -13.81 -8.20
C ARG A 123 -16.31 -13.78 -7.21
N VAL A 124 -17.52 -13.48 -7.69
CA VAL A 124 -18.70 -13.24 -6.82
C VAL A 124 -19.67 -14.41 -6.66
N VAL A 125 -19.61 -15.46 -7.49
CA VAL A 125 -20.63 -16.54 -7.50
C VAL A 125 -20.13 -17.88 -6.99
N LEU A 126 -18.93 -18.30 -7.39
CA LEU A 126 -18.36 -19.60 -7.07
C LEU A 126 -16.87 -19.51 -6.79
N ALA A 127 -16.35 -20.47 -6.05
CA ALA A 127 -14.94 -20.54 -5.67
C ALA A 127 -14.41 -19.25 -5.00
N THR A 128 -15.26 -18.56 -4.24
CA THR A 128 -14.91 -17.32 -3.53
C THR A 128 -13.73 -17.50 -2.59
N GLY A 129 -13.51 -18.73 -2.06
CA GLY A 129 -12.34 -19.09 -1.25
C GLY A 129 -10.98 -18.83 -1.91
N ARG A 130 -10.94 -18.62 -3.24
CA ARG A 130 -9.75 -18.26 -4.03
C ARG A 130 -9.41 -16.78 -4.02
N ASN A 131 -10.32 -15.93 -3.54
CA ASN A 131 -10.16 -14.49 -3.57
C ASN A 131 -9.19 -14.02 -2.47
N ILE A 132 -8.02 -14.62 -2.40
CA ILE A 132 -6.91 -14.22 -1.53
C ILE A 132 -5.75 -13.94 -2.46
N TYR A 133 -5.17 -12.75 -2.37
CA TYR A 133 -4.22 -12.26 -3.36
C TYR A 133 -2.97 -11.77 -2.67
N ASN A 134 -1.81 -12.20 -3.14
CA ASN A 134 -0.56 -11.53 -2.79
C ASN A 134 -0.29 -10.46 -3.84
N VAL A 135 0.07 -9.27 -3.37
CA VAL A 135 0.33 -8.11 -4.21
C VAL A 135 1.78 -7.69 -4.04
N GLU A 136 2.42 -7.35 -5.15
CA GLU A 136 3.68 -6.61 -5.18
C GLU A 136 3.52 -5.37 -6.07
N ILE A 137 3.90 -4.21 -5.56
CA ILE A 137 3.97 -2.98 -6.35
C ILE A 137 5.43 -2.57 -6.45
N ARG A 138 5.90 -2.34 -7.67
CA ARG A 138 7.31 -2.03 -7.94
C ARG A 138 7.46 -0.77 -8.78
N ASN A 139 8.57 -0.07 -8.58
CA ASN A 139 8.93 1.09 -9.39
C ASN A 139 9.56 0.69 -10.73
N ALA A 140 9.92 1.68 -11.55
CA ALA A 140 10.53 1.45 -12.86
C ALA A 140 11.92 0.78 -12.80
N ALA A 141 12.62 0.90 -11.68
CA ALA A 141 13.89 0.21 -11.41
C ALA A 141 13.69 -1.18 -10.77
N ASN A 142 12.46 -1.71 -10.79
CA ASN A 142 12.07 -2.98 -10.17
C ASN A 142 12.21 -3.02 -8.63
N GLY A 143 12.43 -1.86 -7.99
CA GLY A 143 12.44 -1.73 -6.53
C GLY A 143 11.05 -1.91 -5.95
N LEU A 144 10.95 -2.68 -4.86
CA LEU A 144 9.68 -2.95 -4.17
C LEU A 144 9.21 -1.70 -3.43
N LEU A 145 7.98 -1.28 -3.70
CA LEU A 145 7.29 -0.16 -3.02
C LEU A 145 6.29 -0.67 -1.99
N TYR A 146 5.61 -1.77 -2.29
CA TYR A 146 4.63 -2.39 -1.40
C TYR A 146 4.57 -3.90 -1.66
N SER A 147 4.37 -4.67 -0.59
CA SER A 147 3.96 -6.06 -0.67
C SER A 147 2.99 -6.39 0.46
N GLY A 148 1.96 -7.18 0.17
CA GLY A 148 0.98 -7.61 1.17
C GLY A 148 -0.04 -8.58 0.61
N THR A 149 -0.87 -9.12 1.49
CA THR A 149 -1.97 -10.03 1.14
C THR A 149 -3.31 -9.32 1.28
N LEU A 150 -4.18 -9.44 0.29
CA LEU A 150 -5.54 -8.90 0.26
C LEU A 150 -6.56 -10.05 0.21
N ASP A 151 -7.54 -10.02 1.10
CA ASP A 151 -8.59 -11.04 1.23
C ASP A 151 -9.94 -10.49 0.76
N ALA A 152 -10.33 -10.85 -0.46
CA ALA A 152 -11.56 -10.44 -1.11
C ALA A 152 -12.64 -11.56 -1.13
N ARG A 153 -12.61 -12.50 -0.18
CA ARG A 153 -13.57 -13.62 -0.12
C ARG A 153 -15.01 -13.18 0.19
N MET A 154 -15.16 -12.11 0.98
CA MET A 154 -16.46 -11.63 1.47
C MET A 154 -16.90 -10.30 0.84
N ALA A 155 -15.94 -9.50 0.37
CA ALA A 155 -16.14 -8.18 -0.22
C ALA A 155 -14.87 -7.80 -1.01
N PRO A 156 -14.89 -6.74 -1.85
CA PRO A 156 -13.67 -6.22 -2.45
C PRO A 156 -12.64 -5.86 -1.37
N ALA A 157 -11.37 -6.18 -1.62
CA ALA A 157 -10.30 -5.95 -0.66
C ALA A 157 -9.50 -4.71 -1.04
N THR A 158 -9.45 -3.73 -0.14
CA THR A 158 -8.77 -2.46 -0.35
C THR A 158 -7.59 -2.28 0.60
N VAL A 159 -6.46 -1.83 0.07
CA VAL A 159 -5.37 -1.23 0.85
C VAL A 159 -5.26 0.26 0.50
N ALA A 160 -5.09 1.09 1.52
CA ALA A 160 -4.79 2.51 1.37
C ALA A 160 -3.29 2.76 1.61
N PHE A 161 -2.75 3.77 0.92
CA PHE A 161 -1.37 4.18 1.01
C PHE A 161 -1.29 5.60 1.56
N ASP A 162 -0.30 5.82 2.41
CA ASP A 162 -0.10 7.11 3.03
C ASP A 162 0.51 8.09 2.03
N LEU A 163 -0.02 9.32 2.06
CA LEU A 163 0.59 10.45 1.37
C LEU A 163 2.07 10.56 1.76
N PRO A 164 2.98 10.84 0.82
CA PRO A 164 4.33 11.19 1.19
C PRO A 164 4.27 12.39 2.13
N ALA A 165 4.82 12.24 3.33
CA ALA A 165 4.87 13.33 4.29
C ALA A 165 5.47 14.56 3.62
N PRO A 166 4.74 15.69 3.54
CA PRO A 166 5.30 16.89 2.96
C PRO A 166 6.57 17.21 3.76
N GLY A 167 7.70 17.34 3.06
CA GLY A 167 8.94 17.74 3.70
C GLY A 167 8.66 19.02 4.45
N VAL A 168 8.69 18.96 5.79
CA VAL A 168 8.49 20.15 6.61
C VAL A 168 9.56 21.12 6.16
N PRO A 169 9.19 22.29 5.61
CA PRO A 169 10.20 23.20 5.14
C PRO A 169 11.10 23.52 6.32
N GLU A 170 12.40 23.31 6.15
CA GLU A 170 13.38 23.75 7.12
C GLU A 170 13.59 25.30 7.23
N PRO A 171 12.87 26.25 6.59
CA PRO A 171 13.12 27.68 6.78
C PRO A 171 13.03 28.12 8.24
N ALA A 172 12.22 27.47 9.08
CA ALA A 172 12.08 27.83 10.49
C ALA A 172 13.33 27.49 11.31
N THR A 173 13.99 26.37 11.02
CA THR A 173 15.22 25.97 11.73
C THR A 173 16.34 26.94 11.41
N TRP A 174 16.50 27.31 10.14
CA TRP A 174 17.46 28.31 9.71
C TRP A 174 17.14 29.69 10.28
N ALA A 175 15.88 30.11 10.25
CA ALA A 175 15.45 31.38 10.82
C ALA A 175 15.66 31.45 12.34
N MET A 176 15.46 30.34 13.07
CA MET A 176 15.71 30.28 14.52
C MET A 176 17.20 30.30 14.85
N ILE A 177 18.03 29.61 14.07
CA ILE A 177 19.49 29.65 14.24
C ILE A 177 20.03 31.07 13.96
N LEU A 178 19.65 31.63 12.80
CA LEU A 178 20.09 32.98 12.41
C LEU A 178 19.52 34.05 13.35
N GLY A 179 18.25 33.92 13.74
CA GLY A 179 17.62 34.78 14.73
C GLY A 179 18.30 34.70 16.09
N GLY A 180 18.64 33.50 16.56
CA GLY A 180 19.40 33.28 17.79
C GLY A 180 20.77 33.95 17.76
N PHE A 181 21.53 33.80 16.67
CA PHE A 181 22.81 34.48 16.49
C PHE A 181 22.69 36.00 16.39
N ALA A 182 21.67 36.51 15.70
CA ALA A 182 21.41 37.94 15.63
C ALA A 182 21.04 38.52 17.01
N CYS A 183 20.20 37.85 17.78
CA CYS A 183 19.85 38.25 19.15
C CYS A 183 21.07 38.19 20.08
N LEU A 184 21.89 37.14 20.01
CA LEU A 184 23.09 37.02 20.82
C LEU A 184 24.11 38.11 20.46
N GLY A 185 24.34 38.35 19.17
CA GLY A 185 25.26 39.38 18.68
C GLY A 185 24.82 40.80 19.09
N THR A 186 23.53 41.12 18.97
CA THR A 186 22.99 42.42 19.39
C THR A 186 23.08 42.63 20.91
N ALA A 187 22.80 41.59 21.72
CA ALA A 187 22.93 41.65 23.17
C ALA A 187 24.38 41.92 23.61
N LEU A 188 25.36 41.24 23.00
CA LEU A 188 26.78 41.45 23.30
C LEU A 188 27.27 42.85 22.88
N ARG A 189 26.75 43.42 21.79
CA ARG A 189 27.13 44.77 21.33
C ARG A 189 26.68 45.87 22.29
N ARG A 190 25.52 45.72 22.96
CA ARG A 190 24.97 46.73 23.90
C ARG A 190 25.76 46.86 25.21
N ARG A 191 26.60 45.89 25.59
CA ARG A 191 27.36 45.94 26.85
C ARG A 191 28.64 46.79 26.80
N LYS A 192 29.15 47.16 25.60
CA LYS A 192 30.44 47.86 25.47
C LYS A 192 30.38 49.39 25.61
N THR A 193 29.22 50.00 25.77
CA THR A 193 29.08 51.47 25.75
C THR A 193 29.27 52.18 27.10
N ASN A 194 29.51 51.48 28.21
CA ASN A 194 29.55 52.09 29.55
C ASN A 194 30.97 52.23 30.17
N LEU A 195 32.05 52.10 29.40
CA LEU A 195 33.43 52.09 29.95
C LEU A 195 34.36 53.21 29.46
N ALA A 196 33.84 54.31 28.92
CA ALA A 196 34.68 55.40 28.40
C ALA A 196 34.34 56.77 29.02
N HIS A 197 34.47 56.91 30.34
CA HIS A 197 34.69 58.20 31.02
C HIS A 197 35.44 57.96 32.34
N ALA A 198 36.76 58.10 32.32
CA ALA A 198 37.62 58.27 33.49
C ALA A 198 38.81 59.17 33.10
#